data_AF-A0A0S8K8X4-F1
#
_entry.id   AF-A0A0S8K8X4-F1
#
_cell.length_a   1.000
_cell.length_b   1.000
_cell.length_c   1.000
_cell.angle_alpha   90.00
_cell.angle_beta   90.00
_cell.angle_gamma   90.00
#
_symmetry.space_group_name_H-M   'P 1'
#
loop_
_entity.id
_entity.type
_entity.pdbx_description
1 polymer ?
#
loop_
_entity_poly.entity_id
_entity_poly.type
_entity_poly.pdbx_seq_one_letter_code
_entity_poly.pdbx_strand_id
1 'polypeptide(L)'
;MARERWYSIQEAAQFLGISTVTLRRYLKDHKIGAYRIAGRYRFKKKALEDYLEACRLGPQKRAERSSKRDTNPSDIAASKQNLEQTVELADEVLRIAPRQVRGLYIKAFTASRLGRYGEAEAYYRKILKVKPKEIAAYLFLGLLYQEVKKLDQALEMWRQVVNIDKTSDLAEVARYHITRALRTK
;
A
#
# COMPACT_ATOMS: atom_id res chain seq x y z
N MET A 1 -9.17 -38.49 -22.96
CA MET A 1 -9.29 -38.27 -21.50
C MET A 1 -7.91 -37.88 -20.97
N ALA A 2 -7.71 -36.63 -20.54
CA ALA A 2 -6.40 -36.18 -20.08
C ALA A 2 -6.06 -36.86 -18.74
N ARG A 3 -4.94 -37.59 -18.67
CA ARG A 3 -4.44 -38.18 -17.42
C ARG A 3 -4.22 -37.04 -16.42
N GLU A 4 -4.91 -37.09 -15.28
CA GLU A 4 -4.77 -36.10 -14.21
C GLU A 4 -3.31 -36.15 -13.71
N ARG A 5 -2.55 -35.08 -13.96
CA ARG A 5 -1.13 -35.00 -13.59
C ARG A 5 -1.00 -34.65 -12.12
N TRP A 6 -0.31 -35.51 -11.38
CA TRP A 6 -0.02 -35.34 -9.96
C TRP A 6 1.39 -34.81 -9.76
N TYR A 7 1.52 -33.78 -8.94
CA TYR A 7 2.78 -33.11 -8.65
C TYR A 7 3.34 -33.63 -7.31
N SER A 8 4.62 -33.96 -7.28
CA SER A 8 5.36 -34.18 -6.03
C SER A 8 5.53 -32.86 -5.27
N ILE A 9 5.97 -32.93 -4.01
CA ILE A 9 6.25 -31.73 -3.22
C ILE A 9 7.35 -30.84 -3.82
N GLN A 10 8.32 -31.42 -4.53
CA GLN A 10 9.39 -30.67 -5.20
C GLN A 10 8.84 -29.95 -6.43
N GLU A 11 8.08 -30.66 -7.27
CA GLU A 11 7.46 -30.07 -8.47
C GLU A 11 6.42 -29.01 -8.10
N ALA A 12 5.62 -29.24 -7.05
CA ALA A 12 4.66 -28.27 -6.55
C ALA A 12 5.35 -27.02 -5.98
N ALA A 13 6.45 -27.18 -5.25
CA ALA A 13 7.23 -26.06 -4.74
C ALA A 13 7.83 -25.22 -5.89
N GLN A 14 8.37 -25.89 -6.91
CA GLN A 14 8.87 -25.24 -8.12
C GLN A 14 7.76 -24.52 -8.89
N PHE A 15 6.61 -25.16 -9.07
CA PHE A 15 5.43 -24.58 -9.74
C PHE A 15 4.93 -23.31 -9.05
N LEU A 16 4.99 -23.28 -7.71
CA LEU A 16 4.59 -22.13 -6.91
C LEU A 16 5.71 -21.09 -6.70
N GLY A 17 6.94 -21.36 -7.16
CA GLY A 17 8.10 -20.50 -6.93
C GLY A 17 8.50 -20.34 -5.45
N ILE A 18 8.27 -21.37 -4.61
CA ILE A 18 8.58 -21.35 -3.17
C ILE A 18 9.47 -22.52 -2.77
N SER A 19 10.08 -22.46 -1.58
CA SER A 19 10.85 -23.58 -1.04
C SER A 19 9.94 -24.72 -0.55
N THR A 20 10.42 -25.96 -0.64
CA THR A 20 9.70 -27.14 -0.12
C THR A 20 9.41 -27.05 1.38
N VAL A 21 10.28 -26.38 2.14
CA VAL A 21 10.08 -26.06 3.58
C VAL A 21 8.86 -25.15 3.77
N THR A 22 8.75 -24.10 2.94
CA THR A 22 7.62 -23.18 2.98
C THR A 22 6.32 -23.88 2.60
N LEU A 23 6.36 -24.72 1.57
CA LEU A 23 5.22 -25.52 1.14
C LEU A 23 4.75 -26.48 2.25
N ARG A 24 5.67 -27.16 2.96
CA ARG A 24 5.32 -28.02 4.11
C ARG A 24 4.63 -27.25 5.24
N ARG A 25 5.05 -26.01 5.50
CA ARG A 25 4.38 -25.15 6.48
C ARG A 25 2.96 -24.80 6.05
N TYR A 26 2.73 -24.53 4.76
CA TYR A 26 1.39 -24.23 4.24
C TYR A 26 0.45 -25.43 4.25
N LEU A 27 0.99 -26.65 4.13
CA LEU A 27 0.23 -27.88 4.37
C LEU A 27 -0.26 -27.97 5.83
N LYS A 28 0.58 -27.60 6.80
CA LYS A 28 0.21 -27.58 8.23
C LYS A 28 -0.90 -26.56 8.52
N ASP A 29 -0.87 -25.43 7.82
CA ASP A 29 -1.88 -24.38 7.95
C ASP A 29 -3.16 -24.64 7.11
N HIS A 30 -3.28 -25.80 6.46
CA HIS A 30 -4.38 -26.18 5.55
C HIS A 30 -4.63 -25.18 4.40
N LYS A 31 -3.61 -24.43 3.98
CA LYS A 31 -3.73 -23.39 2.96
C LYS A 31 -3.73 -23.93 1.53
N ILE A 32 -3.25 -25.16 1.33
CA ILE A 32 -3.17 -25.83 0.02
C ILE A 32 -3.70 -27.24 0.18
N GLY A 33 -4.65 -27.63 -0.67
CA GLY A 33 -5.15 -29.00 -0.74
C GLY A 33 -4.06 -29.96 -1.22
N ALA A 34 -3.76 -30.99 -0.43
CA ALA A 34 -2.80 -32.02 -0.79
C ALA A 34 -3.28 -33.40 -0.38
N TYR A 35 -2.84 -34.41 -1.12
CA TYR A 35 -3.19 -35.80 -0.92
C TYR A 35 -1.96 -36.55 -0.43
N ARG A 36 -2.16 -37.51 0.47
CA ARG A 36 -1.10 -38.38 0.96
C ARG A 36 -1.20 -39.73 0.27
N ILE A 37 -0.29 -39.99 -0.67
CA ILE A 37 -0.26 -41.23 -1.46
C ILE A 37 1.07 -41.92 -1.19
N ALA A 38 1.03 -43.16 -0.69
CA ALA A 38 2.22 -43.93 -0.29
C ALA A 38 3.16 -43.14 0.66
N GLY A 39 2.58 -42.44 1.63
CA GLY A 39 3.33 -41.64 2.61
C GLY A 39 3.93 -40.33 2.08
N ARG A 40 3.75 -40.01 0.79
CA ARG A 40 4.28 -38.79 0.15
C ARG A 40 3.15 -37.82 -0.22
N TYR A 41 3.43 -36.53 -0.14
CA TYR A 41 2.50 -35.49 -0.58
C TYR A 41 2.41 -35.44 -2.10
N ARG A 42 1.17 -35.41 -2.60
CA ARG A 42 0.81 -35.27 -4.00
C ARG A 42 -0.22 -34.16 -4.17
N PHE A 43 -0.03 -33.34 -5.19
CA PHE A 43 -0.86 -32.18 -5.46
C PHE A 43 -1.52 -32.32 -6.83
N LYS A 44 -2.80 -31.97 -6.90
CA LYS A 44 -3.49 -31.81 -8.18
C LYS A 44 -3.09 -30.46 -8.78
N LYS A 45 -2.92 -30.40 -10.09
CA LYS A 45 -2.62 -29.15 -10.81
C LYS A 45 -3.59 -28.03 -10.43
N LYS A 46 -4.90 -28.34 -10.47
CA LYS A 46 -5.98 -27.41 -10.13
C LYS A 46 -5.83 -26.83 -8.72
N ALA A 47 -5.45 -27.65 -7.73
CA ALA A 47 -5.26 -27.16 -6.36
C ALA A 47 -4.08 -26.17 -6.22
N LEU A 48 -3.05 -26.31 -7.05
CA LEU A 48 -1.93 -25.37 -7.10
C LEU A 48 -2.32 -24.08 -7.83
N GLU A 49 -3.07 -24.19 -8.92
CA GLU A 49 -3.62 -23.06 -9.68
C GLU A 49 -4.62 -22.24 -8.81
N ASP A 50 -5.57 -22.90 -8.16
CA ASP A 50 -6.53 -22.29 -7.22
C ASP A 50 -5.79 -21.55 -6.09
N TYR A 51 -4.69 -22.11 -5.59
CA TYR A 51 -3.86 -21.46 -4.58
C TYR A 51 -3.11 -20.22 -5.11
N LEU A 52 -2.60 -20.27 -6.34
CA LEU A 52 -1.99 -19.12 -6.99
C LEU A 52 -3.03 -18.03 -7.25
N GLU A 53 -4.24 -18.39 -7.69
CA GLU A 53 -5.35 -17.46 -7.83
C GLU A 53 -5.75 -16.87 -6.48
N ALA A 54 -5.83 -17.67 -5.41
CA ALA A 54 -6.12 -17.17 -4.07
C ALA A 54 -5.00 -16.26 -3.54
N CYS A 55 -3.73 -16.52 -3.88
CA CYS A 55 -2.62 -15.61 -3.57
C CYS A 55 -2.67 -14.32 -4.41
N ARG A 56 -3.08 -14.43 -5.68
CA ARG A 56 -3.22 -13.32 -6.62
C ARG A 56 -4.41 -12.42 -6.29
N LEU A 57 -5.50 -13.00 -5.80
CA LEU A 57 -6.67 -12.32 -5.23
C LEU A 57 -6.42 -11.90 -3.77
N GLY A 58 -5.42 -12.49 -3.12
CA GLY A 58 -4.95 -12.18 -1.78
C GLY A 58 -3.65 -11.37 -1.69
N PRO A 59 -3.57 -10.12 -2.20
CA PRO A 59 -2.54 -9.16 -1.86
C PRO A 59 -3.01 -8.03 -0.93
N GLN A 60 -4.22 -8.08 -0.35
CA GLN A 60 -4.64 -7.06 0.62
C GLN A 60 -3.98 -7.22 2.00
N LYS A 61 -3.92 -8.43 2.58
CA LYS A 61 -3.43 -8.61 3.97
C LYS A 61 -1.91 -8.77 4.15
N ARG A 62 -1.17 -9.14 3.10
CA ARG A 62 0.30 -9.35 3.19
C ARG A 62 1.08 -8.05 2.98
N ALA A 63 0.56 -7.16 2.13
CA ALA A 63 1.05 -5.80 1.98
C ALA A 63 0.86 -4.98 3.28
N GLU A 64 -0.21 -5.23 4.05
CA GLU A 64 -0.43 -4.61 5.37
C GLU A 64 0.64 -4.98 6.42
N ARG A 65 1.21 -6.20 6.36
CA ARG A 65 2.26 -6.61 7.30
C ARG A 65 3.64 -6.09 6.93
N SER A 66 3.95 -5.93 5.64
CA SER A 66 5.16 -5.23 5.18
C SER A 66 5.03 -3.70 5.22
N SER A 67 3.80 -3.18 5.32
CA SER A 67 3.46 -1.76 5.51
C SER A 67 3.80 -1.21 6.90
N LYS A 68 4.22 -2.04 7.87
CA LYS A 68 4.70 -1.56 9.18
C LYS A 68 6.18 -1.15 9.20
N ARG A 69 6.87 -1.18 8.06
CA ARG A 69 8.12 -0.44 7.88
C ARG A 69 7.72 0.88 7.23
N ASP A 70 7.47 1.87 8.07
CA ASP A 70 7.20 3.25 7.70
C ASP A 70 8.45 3.83 7.02
N THR A 71 8.68 3.52 5.75
CA THR A 71 9.48 4.41 4.92
C THR A 71 8.57 5.55 4.50
N ASN A 72 8.89 6.75 4.99
CA ASN A 72 8.11 7.95 4.73
C ASN A 72 8.14 8.19 3.21
N PRO A 73 7.00 8.47 2.53
CA PRO A 73 7.02 8.81 1.10
C PRO A 73 7.98 9.96 0.80
N SER A 74 8.18 10.83 1.79
CA SER A 74 9.17 11.91 1.83
C SER A 74 10.62 11.45 1.60
N ASP A 75 10.99 10.25 2.07
CA ASP A 75 12.36 9.72 2.02
C ASP A 75 12.72 9.16 0.63
N ILE A 76 11.72 8.89 -0.21
CA ILE A 76 11.90 8.23 -1.51
C ILE A 76 12.30 9.23 -2.62
N ALA A 77 12.00 10.51 -2.42
CA ALA A 77 11.98 11.50 -3.50
C ALA A 77 13.00 12.62 -3.27
N ALA A 78 14.29 12.33 -3.44
CA ALA A 78 15.36 13.32 -3.26
C ALA A 78 15.66 14.17 -4.53
N SER A 79 15.51 13.64 -5.74
CA SER A 79 15.90 14.31 -7.00
C SER A 79 14.82 14.19 -8.10
N LYS A 80 14.84 15.06 -9.11
CA LYS A 80 13.85 15.03 -10.22
C LYS A 80 13.87 13.71 -10.99
N GLN A 81 15.05 13.12 -11.18
CA GLN A 81 15.21 11.80 -11.79
C GLN A 81 14.64 10.68 -10.89
N ASN A 82 14.81 10.80 -9.56
CA ASN A 82 14.18 9.87 -8.62
C ASN A 82 12.66 10.02 -8.62
N LEU A 83 12.10 11.22 -8.84
CA LEU A 83 10.65 11.43 -8.91
C LEU A 83 10.01 10.63 -10.05
N GLU A 84 10.63 10.56 -11.23
CA GLU A 84 10.12 9.79 -12.36
C GLU A 84 10.13 8.28 -12.07
N GLN A 85 11.23 7.76 -11.51
CA GLN A 85 11.30 6.37 -11.04
C GLN A 85 10.26 6.08 -9.93
N THR A 86 9.97 7.08 -9.11
CA THR A 86 8.97 7.00 -8.04
C THR A 86 7.54 6.93 -8.60
N VAL A 87 7.26 7.55 -9.76
CA VAL A 87 5.97 7.41 -10.46
C VAL A 87 5.81 5.98 -11.00
N GLU A 88 6.84 5.42 -11.63
CA GLU A 88 6.79 4.06 -12.17
C GLU A 88 6.53 3.01 -11.08
N LEU A 89 7.21 3.13 -9.94
CA LEU A 89 6.95 2.29 -8.76
C LEU A 89 5.52 2.43 -8.25
N ALA A 90 4.97 3.65 -8.26
CA ALA A 90 3.60 3.88 -7.83
C ALA A 90 2.57 3.29 -8.81
N ASP A 91 2.85 3.35 -10.12
CA ASP A 91 2.03 2.74 -11.16
C ASP A 91 2.04 1.22 -11.07
N GLU A 92 3.20 0.61 -10.80
CA GLU A 92 3.29 -0.83 -10.58
C GLU A 92 2.49 -1.26 -9.35
N VAL A 93 2.61 -0.51 -8.25
CA VAL A 93 1.84 -0.75 -7.01
C VAL A 93 0.34 -0.67 -7.26
N LEU A 94 -0.12 0.36 -7.98
CA LEU A 94 -1.54 0.52 -8.28
C LEU A 94 -2.04 -0.47 -9.36
N ARG A 95 -1.18 -0.94 -10.26
CA ARG A 95 -1.52 -2.00 -11.22
C ARG A 95 -1.81 -3.32 -10.51
N ILE A 96 -1.06 -3.62 -9.45
CA ILE A 96 -1.24 -4.85 -8.64
C ILE A 96 -2.40 -4.67 -7.65
N ALA A 97 -2.54 -3.49 -7.05
CA ALA A 97 -3.58 -3.19 -6.07
C ALA A 97 -4.12 -1.75 -6.25
N PRO A 98 -5.15 -1.56 -7.10
CA PRO A 98 -5.65 -0.24 -7.49
C PRO A 98 -6.18 0.65 -6.36
N ARG A 99 -6.49 0.06 -5.20
CA ARG A 99 -6.96 0.74 -3.99
C ARG A 99 -5.91 0.81 -2.90
N GLN A 100 -4.65 0.51 -3.21
CA GLN A 100 -3.58 0.57 -2.22
C GLN A 100 -3.24 2.04 -1.91
N VAL A 101 -3.48 2.43 -0.67
CA VAL A 101 -3.24 3.79 -0.17
C VAL A 101 -1.79 4.24 -0.34
N ARG A 102 -0.82 3.33 -0.21
CA ARG A 102 0.60 3.63 -0.40
C ARG A 102 0.92 4.10 -1.83
N GLY A 103 0.40 3.45 -2.87
CA GLY A 103 0.61 3.89 -4.25
C GLY A 103 0.02 5.28 -4.51
N LEU A 104 -1.15 5.57 -3.91
CA LEU A 104 -1.75 6.90 -3.98
C LEU A 104 -0.91 7.96 -3.25
N TYR A 105 -0.31 7.64 -2.10
CA TYR A 105 0.58 8.56 -1.38
C TYR A 105 1.82 8.90 -2.19
N ILE A 106 2.44 7.88 -2.79
CA ILE A 106 3.63 8.08 -3.64
C ILE A 106 3.28 9.00 -4.81
N LYS A 107 2.15 8.78 -5.50
CA LYS A 107 1.68 9.69 -6.56
C LYS A 107 1.39 11.10 -6.05
N ALA A 108 0.72 11.23 -4.90
CA ALA A 108 0.37 12.53 -4.34
C ALA A 108 1.61 13.35 -3.98
N PHE A 109 2.57 12.72 -3.29
CA PHE A 109 3.83 13.36 -2.90
C PHE A 109 4.65 13.75 -4.12
N THR A 110 4.81 12.84 -5.08
CA THR A 110 5.57 13.08 -6.31
C THR A 110 4.93 14.19 -7.14
N ALA A 111 3.61 14.18 -7.31
CA ALA A 111 2.90 15.25 -8.00
C ALA A 111 3.10 16.61 -7.30
N SER A 112 3.07 16.64 -5.96
CA SER A 112 3.36 17.86 -5.18
C SER A 112 4.78 18.37 -5.43
N ARG A 113 5.77 17.47 -5.43
CA ARG A 113 7.19 17.80 -5.70
C ARG A 113 7.44 18.28 -7.13
N LEU A 114 6.63 17.83 -8.08
CA LEU A 114 6.68 18.26 -9.48
C LEU A 114 5.88 19.55 -9.73
N GLY A 115 5.29 20.17 -8.70
CA GLY A 115 4.45 21.36 -8.84
C GLY A 115 3.07 21.09 -9.45
N ARG A 116 2.70 19.82 -9.63
CA ARG A 116 1.40 19.39 -10.19
C ARG A 116 0.36 19.32 -9.08
N TYR A 117 0.08 20.47 -8.47
CA TYR A 117 -0.70 20.54 -7.23
C TYR A 117 -2.14 20.02 -7.37
N GLY A 118 -2.79 20.22 -8.52
CA GLY A 118 -4.14 19.68 -8.77
C GLY A 118 -4.19 18.15 -8.80
N GLU A 119 -3.16 17.51 -9.36
CA GLU A 119 -3.04 16.04 -9.33
C GLU A 119 -2.77 15.55 -7.91
N ALA A 120 -1.87 16.21 -7.18
CA ALA A 120 -1.55 15.87 -5.80
C ALA A 120 -2.81 15.91 -4.92
N GLU A 121 -3.61 16.97 -5.03
CA GLU A 121 -4.89 17.10 -4.33
C GLU A 121 -5.83 15.95 -4.68
N ALA A 122 -5.97 15.62 -5.96
CA ALA A 122 -6.84 14.53 -6.41
C ALA A 122 -6.41 13.17 -5.81
N TYR A 123 -5.11 12.90 -5.71
CA TYR A 123 -4.60 11.68 -5.10
C TYR A 123 -4.83 11.64 -3.58
N TYR A 124 -4.59 12.74 -2.86
CA TYR A 124 -4.91 12.82 -1.42
C TYR A 124 -6.41 12.63 -1.16
N ARG A 125 -7.28 13.27 -1.96
CA ARG A 125 -8.73 13.05 -1.86
C ARG A 125 -9.14 11.61 -2.17
N LYS A 126 -8.46 10.93 -3.11
CA LYS A 126 -8.68 9.49 -3.35
C LYS A 126 -8.31 8.64 -2.13
N ILE A 127 -7.21 8.96 -1.45
CA ILE A 127 -6.85 8.29 -0.19
C ILE A 127 -7.95 8.46 0.84
N LEU A 128 -8.45 9.68 1.03
CA LEU A 128 -9.53 9.97 1.98
C LEU A 128 -10.86 9.30 1.60
N LYS A 129 -11.14 9.08 0.31
CA LYS A 129 -12.29 8.27 -0.12
C LYS A 129 -12.16 6.79 0.27
N VAL A 130 -10.95 6.24 0.26
CA VAL A 130 -10.68 4.84 0.64
C VAL A 130 -10.58 4.70 2.16
N LYS A 131 -9.95 5.66 2.83
CA LYS A 131 -9.77 5.72 4.28
C LYS A 131 -10.14 7.13 4.79
N PRO A 132 -11.41 7.35 5.16
CA PRO A 132 -11.90 8.67 5.59
C PRO A 132 -11.26 9.23 6.86
N LYS A 133 -10.58 8.40 7.66
CA LYS A 133 -9.90 8.81 8.91
C LYS A 133 -8.38 8.72 8.79
N GLU A 134 -7.84 8.73 7.58
CA GLU A 134 -6.40 8.67 7.35
C GLU A 134 -5.74 10.03 7.67
N ILE A 135 -5.19 10.13 8.88
CA ILE A 135 -4.66 11.38 9.46
C ILE A 135 -3.57 12.01 8.59
N ALA A 136 -2.62 11.21 8.12
CA ALA A 136 -1.51 11.69 7.30
C ALA A 136 -2.00 12.32 5.98
N ALA A 137 -3.09 11.82 5.38
CA ALA A 137 -3.64 12.39 4.15
C ALA A 137 -4.22 13.78 4.39
N TYR A 138 -4.89 14.02 5.52
CA TYR A 138 -5.33 15.36 5.92
C TYR A 138 -4.15 16.29 6.17
N LEU A 139 -3.11 15.82 6.86
CA LEU A 139 -1.92 16.63 7.14
C LEU A 139 -1.24 17.08 5.84
N PHE A 140 -0.94 16.15 4.94
CA PHE A 140 -0.27 16.44 3.68
C PHE A 140 -1.14 17.27 2.73
N LEU A 141 -2.46 17.09 2.74
CA LEU A 141 -3.37 17.95 1.97
C LEU A 141 -3.38 19.39 2.51
N GLY A 142 -3.29 19.57 3.83
CA GLY A 142 -3.12 20.89 4.44
C GLY A 142 -1.80 21.55 4.06
N LEU A 143 -0.69 20.80 4.09
CA LEU A 143 0.62 21.29 3.61
C LEU A 143 0.58 21.68 2.14
N LEU A 144 -0.04 20.86 1.28
CA LEU A 144 -0.24 21.16 -0.13
C LEU A 144 -0.99 22.48 -0.33
N TYR A 145 -2.09 22.69 0.40
CA TYR A 145 -2.85 23.94 0.34
C TYR A 145 -2.06 25.16 0.83
N GLN A 146 -1.21 24.99 1.85
CA GLN A 146 -0.30 26.03 2.31
C GLN A 146 0.67 26.46 1.20
N GLU A 147 1.27 25.49 0.48
CA GLU A 147 2.19 25.76 -0.64
C GLU A 147 1.51 26.56 -1.77
N VAL A 148 0.25 26.26 -2.07
CA VAL A 148 -0.53 27.01 -3.08
C VAL A 148 -1.27 28.23 -2.50
N LYS A 149 -0.88 28.70 -1.30
CA LYS A 149 -1.41 29.88 -0.61
C LYS A 149 -2.92 29.86 -0.31
N LYS A 150 -3.52 28.67 -0.27
CA LYS A 150 -4.93 28.44 0.09
C LYS A 150 -5.07 28.20 1.59
N LEU A 151 -4.73 29.20 2.40
CA LEU A 151 -4.60 29.06 3.85
C LEU A 151 -5.90 28.63 4.56
N ASP A 152 -7.07 29.08 4.12
CA ASP A 152 -8.34 28.67 4.73
C ASP A 152 -8.61 27.17 4.55
N GLN A 153 -8.31 26.63 3.37
CA GLN A 153 -8.42 25.19 3.10
C GLN A 153 -7.36 24.41 3.88
N ALA A 154 -6.15 24.94 4.01
CA ALA A 154 -5.08 24.33 4.81
C ALA A 154 -5.51 24.18 6.28
N LEU A 155 -6.06 25.26 6.87
CA LEU A 155 -6.58 25.27 8.24
C LEU A 155 -7.69 24.24 8.44
N GLU A 156 -8.60 24.09 7.48
CA GLU A 156 -9.65 23.08 7.54
C GLU A 156 -9.05 21.67 7.63
N MET A 157 -8.07 21.35 6.80
CA MET A 157 -7.45 20.02 6.78
C MET A 157 -6.67 19.72 8.06
N TRP A 158 -5.89 20.67 8.57
CA TRP A 158 -5.18 20.47 9.84
C TRP A 158 -6.12 20.37 11.05
N ARG A 159 -7.28 21.04 11.02
CA ARG A 159 -8.32 20.83 12.04
C ARG A 159 -8.86 19.41 12.00
N GLN A 160 -9.01 18.80 10.82
CA GLN A 160 -9.41 17.39 10.72
C GLN A 160 -8.38 16.46 11.37
N VAL A 161 -7.08 16.73 11.21
CA VAL A 161 -6.01 15.97 11.90
C VAL A 161 -6.24 15.97 13.40
N VAL A 162 -6.38 17.15 14.01
CA VAL A 162 -6.59 17.31 15.45
C VAL A 162 -7.93 16.72 15.91
N ASN A 163 -8.96 16.77 15.07
CA ASN A 163 -10.27 16.20 15.40
C ASN A 163 -10.26 14.67 15.44
N ILE A 164 -9.49 14.02 14.56
CA ILE A 164 -9.42 12.56 14.47
C ILE A 164 -8.57 12.00 15.61
N ASP A 165 -7.39 12.58 15.84
CA ASP A 165 -6.51 12.20 16.94
C ASP A 165 -5.85 13.46 17.51
N LYS A 166 -6.13 13.76 18.76
CA LYS A 166 -5.65 14.97 19.45
C LYS A 166 -4.23 14.82 20.00
N THR A 167 -3.75 13.60 20.13
CA THR A 167 -2.57 13.21 20.91
C THR A 167 -1.43 12.64 20.07
N SER A 168 -1.68 12.32 18.79
CA SER A 168 -0.62 11.87 17.88
C SER A 168 0.42 12.97 17.58
N ASP A 169 1.65 12.57 17.28
CA ASP A 169 2.72 13.47 16.82
C ASP A 169 2.28 14.32 15.62
N LEU A 170 1.50 13.73 14.70
CA LEU A 170 0.94 14.44 13.55
C LEU A 170 -0.03 15.55 13.95
N ALA A 171 -0.72 15.40 15.09
CA ALA A 171 -1.59 16.43 15.64
C ALA A 171 -0.79 17.60 16.20
N GLU A 172 0.38 17.36 16.79
CA GLU A 172 1.29 18.43 17.21
C GLU A 172 1.80 19.22 16.00
N VAL A 173 2.20 18.52 14.94
CA VAL A 173 2.59 19.14 13.66
C VAL A 173 1.43 19.98 13.11
N ALA A 174 0.21 19.44 13.06
CA ALA A 174 -0.96 20.19 12.60
C ALA A 174 -1.23 21.45 13.45
N ARG A 175 -1.11 21.38 14.78
CA ARG A 175 -1.26 22.55 15.68
C ARG A 175 -0.20 23.61 15.42
N TYR A 176 1.05 23.20 15.17
CA TYR A 176 2.12 24.10 14.79
C TYR A 176 1.75 24.88 13.52
N HIS A 177 1.29 24.19 12.48
CA HIS A 177 0.89 24.83 11.22
C HIS A 177 -0.35 25.72 11.37
N ILE A 178 -1.36 25.29 12.14
CA ILE A 178 -2.54 26.12 12.44
C ILE A 178 -2.13 27.42 13.12
N THR A 179 -1.31 27.33 14.17
CA THR A 179 -0.87 28.50 14.94
C THR A 179 -0.10 29.48 14.05
N ARG A 180 0.79 28.96 13.19
CA ARG A 180 1.54 29.76 12.25
C ARG A 180 0.63 30.43 11.22
N ALA A 181 -0.31 29.70 10.62
CA ALA A 181 -1.22 30.22 9.62
C ALA A 181 -2.16 31.31 10.16
N LEU A 182 -2.61 31.20 11.41
CA LEU A 182 -3.43 32.21 12.07
C LEU A 182 -2.66 33.49 12.41
N ARG A 183 -1.34 33.42 12.58
CA ARG A 183 -0.48 34.60 12.83
C ARG A 183 -0.15 35.37 11.55
N THR A 184 -0.23 34.71 10.39
CA THR A 184 0.11 35.30 9.08
C THR A 184 -1.11 35.82 8.32
N LYS A 185 -2.31 35.73 8.90
CA LYS A 185 -3.57 36.20 8.32
C LYS A 185 -3.88 37.60 8.83
#